data_AF-A0A9D6U6P1-F1
#
_entry.id   AF-A0A9D6U6P1-F1
#
_cell.length_a   1.000
_cell.length_b   1.000
_cell.length_c   1.000
_cell.angle_alpha   90.00
_cell.angle_beta   90.00
_cell.angle_gamma   90.00
#
_symmetry.space_group_name_H-M   'P 1'
#
loop_
_entity.id
_entity.type
_entity.pdbx_description
1 polymer ?
#
loop_
_entity_poly.entity_id
_entity_poly.type
_entity_poly.pdbx_seq_one_letter_code
_entity_poly.pdbx_strand_id
1 'polypeptide(L)' 'MNDFIKQLMKDKEGNYSLREAVTLVFVAATLVSWLAQQFFSVAVPEYMFYSFVSIIGAGCFGYSIEKKTKTFTNEKNENP' A
#
# COMPACT_ATOMS: atom_id res chain seq x y z
N MET A 1 9.01 -14.51 11.56
CA MET A 1 9.04 -13.04 11.29
C MET A 1 9.11 -12.71 9.80
N ASN A 2 9.97 -13.36 9.01
CA ASN A 2 10.06 -13.11 7.56
C ASN A 2 8.73 -13.36 6.81
N ASP A 3 7.94 -14.35 7.23
CA ASP A 3 6.64 -14.62 6.60
C ASP A 3 5.57 -13.57 6.91
N PHE A 4 5.70 -12.82 8.00
CA PHE A 4 4.75 -11.76 8.35
C PHE A 4 4.99 -10.53 7.47
N ILE A 5 6.26 -10.18 7.24
CA ILE A 5 6.66 -9.11 6.32
C ILE A 5 6.32 -9.51 4.87
N LYS A 6 6.56 -10.77 4.48
CA LYS A 6 6.15 -11.28 3.17
C LYS A 6 4.63 -11.24 2.97
N GLN A 7 3.84 -11.49 4.00
CA GLN A 7 2.38 -11.38 3.94
C GLN A 7 1.89 -9.94 3.88
N LEU A 8 2.55 -9.01 4.57
CA LEU A 8 2.26 -7.56 4.48
C LEU A 8 2.51 -6.98 3.09
N MET A 9 3.41 -7.58 2.31
CA MET A 9 3.72 -7.19 0.94
C MET A 9 2.84 -7.91 -0.11
N LYS A 10 1.95 -8.80 0.34
CA LYS A 10 1.14 -9.67 -0.51
C LYS A 10 -0.29 -9.15 -0.56
N ASP A 11 -0.75 -8.85 -1.76
CA ASP A 11 -2.10 -8.38 -2.04
C ASP A 11 -3.13 -9.46 -1.67
N LYS A 12 -4.39 -9.06 -1.47
CA LYS A 12 -5.54 -9.92 -1.13
C LYS A 12 -5.79 -11.07 -2.14
N GLU A 13 -5.15 -11.03 -3.31
CA GLU A 13 -5.18 -12.08 -4.35
C GLU A 13 -3.89 -12.92 -4.43
N GLY A 14 -2.96 -12.75 -3.49
CA GLY A 14 -1.71 -13.51 -3.46
C GLY A 14 -0.64 -13.03 -4.44
N ASN A 15 -0.85 -11.89 -5.10
CA ASN A 15 0.09 -11.27 -6.03
C ASN A 15 0.88 -10.13 -5.35
N TYR A 16 2.08 -9.82 -5.83
CA TYR A 16 2.87 -8.70 -5.30
C TYR A 16 2.49 -7.43 -6.07
N SER A 17 1.66 -6.57 -5.46
CA SER A 17 1.27 -5.30 -6.06
C SER A 17 2.30 -4.22 -5.72
N LEU A 18 2.89 -3.61 -6.77
CA LEU A 18 3.84 -2.50 -6.63
C LEU A 18 3.25 -1.34 -5.79
N ARG A 19 1.93 -1.15 -5.85
CA ARG A 19 1.19 -0.14 -5.08
C ARG A 19 1.23 -0.37 -3.58
N GLU A 20 1.06 -1.61 -3.13
CA GLU A 20 1.10 -1.95 -1.70
C GLU A 20 2.52 -1.85 -1.16
N ALA A 21 3.52 -2.28 -1.95
CA ALA A 21 4.92 -2.08 -1.62
C ALA A 21 5.26 -0.59 -1.44
N VAL A 22 4.82 0.26 -2.36
CA VAL A 22 5.04 1.72 -2.29
C VAL A 22 4.31 2.33 -1.08
N THR A 23 3.05 1.97 -0.87
CA THR A 23 2.28 2.43 0.30
C THR A 23 2.94 2.04 1.61
N LEU A 24 3.41 0.80 1.72
CA LEU A 24 4.08 0.28 2.92
C LEU A 24 5.41 1.01 3.18
N VAL A 25 6.18 1.32 2.13
CA VAL A 25 7.40 2.14 2.24
C VAL A 25 7.09 3.54 2.76
N PHE A 26 6.03 4.20 2.26
CA PHE A 26 5.64 5.52 2.74
C PHE A 26 5.13 5.51 4.19
N VAL A 27 4.40 4.45 4.59
CA VAL A 27 4.00 4.25 6.00
C VAL A 27 5.24 4.09 6.88
N ALA A 28 6.20 3.26 6.48
CA ALA A 28 7.45 3.07 7.21
C ALA A 28 8.25 4.39 7.33
N ALA A 29 8.36 5.15 6.23
CA ALA A 29 9.03 6.45 6.23
C ALA A 29 8.35 7.46 7.17
N THR A 30 7.01 7.43 7.25
CA THR A 30 6.23 8.27 8.17
C THR A 30 6.51 7.89 9.64
N LEU A 31 6.56 6.60 9.95
CA LEU A 31 6.89 6.12 11.29
C LEU A 31 8.33 6.48 11.70
N VAL A 32 9.30 6.33 10.80
CA VAL A 32 10.70 6.73 11.06
C VAL A 32 10.80 8.25 11.25
N SER A 33 10.07 9.04 10.47
CA SER A 33 10.04 10.50 10.62
C SER A 33 9.44 10.92 11.96
N TRP A 34 8.38 10.24 12.42
CA TRP A 34 7.79 10.47 13.73
C TRP A 34 8.74 10.11 14.87
N LEU A 35 9.44 8.97 14.75
CA LEU A 35 10.48 8.58 15.71
C LEU A 35 11.64 9.59 15.72
N ALA A 36 12.08 10.07 14.55
CA ALA A 36 13.13 11.08 14.45
C ALA A 36 12.75 12.39 15.15
N GLN A 37 11.50 12.82 15.02
CA GLN A 37 10.98 13.99 15.74
C GLN A 37 11.02 13.79 17.26
N GLN A 38 10.68 12.59 17.74
CA GLN A 38 10.68 12.26 19.18
C GLN A 38 12.09 12.18 19.79
N PHE A 39 13.07 11.63 19.07
CA PHE A 39 14.42 11.39 19.61
C PHE A 39 15.45 12.48 19.27
N PHE A 40 15.29 13.17 18.14
CA PHE A 40 16.24 14.17 17.66
C PHE A 40 15.70 15.61 17.71
N SER A 41 14.46 15.81 18.19
CA SER A 41 13.76 17.11 18.20
C SER A 41 13.79 17.84 16.86
N VAL A 42 13.91 17.10 15.75
CA VAL A 42 13.85 17.66 14.40
C VAL A 42 12.38 17.95 14.10
N ALA A 43 12.04 19.23 14.00
CA ALA A 43 10.69 19.65 13.64
C ALA A 43 10.40 19.21 12.20
N VAL A 44 9.49 18.24 12.03
CA VAL A 44 9.01 17.83 10.72
C VAL A 44 8.00 18.89 10.25
N PRO A 45 8.20 19.51 9.07
CA PRO A 45 7.25 20.48 8.56
C PRO A 45 5.87 19.85 8.32
N GLU A 46 4.82 20.51 8.81
CA GLU A 46 3.45 19.97 8.79
C GLU A 46 2.95 19.64 7.37
N TYR A 47 3.29 20.48 6.38
CA TYR A 47 2.92 20.25 4.98
C TYR A 47 3.48 18.94 4.42
N MET A 48 4.66 18.52 4.90
CA MET A 48 5.32 17.30 4.46
C MET A 48 4.58 16.09 5.02
N PHE A 49 4.20 16.16 6.29
CA PHE A 49 3.38 15.14 6.95
C PHE A 49 2.02 14.98 6.27
N TYR A 50 1.30 16.07 6.01
CA TYR A 50 0.00 16.01 5.33
C TYR A 50 0.11 15.43 3.91
N SER A 51 1.18 15.75 3.18
CA SER A 51 1.41 15.21 1.83
C SER A 51 1.65 13.69 1.86
N PHE A 52 2.48 13.20 2.79
CA PHE A 52 2.72 11.76 2.93
C PHE A 52 1.46 11.01 3.33
N VAL A 53 0.71 11.53 4.32
CA VAL A 53 -0.53 10.91 4.78
C VAL A 53 -1.60 10.93 3.69
N SER A 54 -1.70 12.00 2.90
CA SER A 54 -2.66 12.05 1.78
C SER A 54 -2.32 11.07 0.67
N ILE A 55 -1.04 10.88 0.35
CA ILE A 55 -0.57 9.91 -0.65
C ILE A 55 -0.85 8.48 -0.17
N ILE A 56 -0.56 8.17 1.09
CA ILE A 56 -0.89 6.87 1.70
C ILE A 56 -2.41 6.64 1.64
N GLY A 57 -3.20 7.65 2.02
CA GLY A 57 -4.65 7.59 1.95
C GLY A 57 -5.17 7.35 0.52
N ALA A 58 -4.67 8.10 -0.46
CA ALA A 58 -5.03 7.95 -1.86
C ALA A 58 -4.61 6.59 -2.44
N GLY A 59 -3.44 6.07 -2.06
CA GLY A 59 -2.96 4.75 -2.45
C GLY A 59 -3.84 3.63 -1.91
N CYS A 60 -4.21 3.69 -0.62
CA CYS A 60 -5.13 2.76 0.02
C CYS A 60 -6.56 2.86 -0.55
N PHE A 61 -7.04 4.08 -0.80
CA PHE A 61 -8.40 4.32 -1.29
C PHE A 61 -8.54 3.93 -2.76
N GLY A 62 -7.52 4.20 -3.58
CA GLY A 62 -7.44 3.77 -4.98
C GLY A 62 -7.51 2.25 -5.11
N TYR A 63 -6.89 1.51 -4.18
CA TYR A 63 -7.00 0.06 -4.10
C TYR A 63 -8.41 -0.40 -3.68
N SER A 64 -9.01 0.24 -2.67
CA SER A 64 -10.37 -0.09 -2.21
C SER A 64 -11.45 0.13 -3.30
N ILE A 65 -11.24 1.13 -4.18
CA ILE A 65 -12.11 1.43 -5.31
C ILE A 65 -11.86 0.49 -6.50
N GLU A 66 -10.70 -0.13 -6.59
CA GLU A 66 -10.34 -1.04 -7.68
C GLU A 66 -11.22 -2.29 -7.60
N LYS A 67 -12.37 -2.19 -8.28
CA LYS A 67 -13.33 -3.29 -8.42
C LYS A 67 -12.57 -4.45 -9.04
N LYS A 68 -12.60 -5.62 -8.37
CA LYS A 68 -12.06 -6.88 -8.90
C LYS A 68 -12.46 -6.99 -10.36
N THR A 69 -11.51 -6.77 -11.27
CA THR A 69 -11.64 -7.24 -12.63
C THR A 69 -11.56 -8.75 -12.48
N LYS A 70 -12.73 -9.36 -12.22
CA LYS A 70 -12.92 -10.75 -12.55
C LYS A 70 -12.66 -10.78 -14.04
N THR A 71 -11.48 -11.24 -14.44
CA THR A 71 -11.24 -11.77 -15.77
C THR A 71 -12.33 -12.80 -15.96
N PHE A 72 -13.44 -12.39 -16.58
CA PHE A 72 -14.41 -13.32 -17.13
C PHE A 72 -13.66 -13.94 -18.29
N THR A 73 -12.89 -15.00 -18.01
CA THR A 73 -12.52 -15.97 -19.03
C THR A 73 -13.85 -16.52 -19.54
N ASN A 74 -14.30 -15.94 -20.64
CA ASN A 74 -15.40 -16.43 -21.45
C ASN A 74 -14.87 -17.70 -22.13
N GLU A 75 -14.77 -18.81 -21.39
CA GLU A 75 -14.79 -20.13 -22.02
C GLU A 75 -16.25 -20.56 -22.10
N LYS A 76 -16.95 -19.94 -23.05
CA LYS A 76 -18.21 -20.48 -23.57
C LYS A 76 -17.98 -20.86 -25.02
N ASN A 77 -18.15 -22.16 -25.27
CA ASN A 77 -18.23 -22.87 -26.54
C ASN A 77 -16.95 -23.57 -27.02
N GLU A 78 -16.74 -24.77 -26.50
CA GLU A 78 -16.59 -25.92 -27.39
C GLU A 78 -17.47 -27.07 -26.84
N ASN A 79 -18.61 -27.28 -27.49
CA ASN A 79 -19.36 -28.55 -27.53
C ASN A 79 -20.18 -28.50 -28.84
N PRO A 80 -20.56 -29.62 -29.48
CA PRO A 80 -21.00 -30.89 -28.88
C PRO A 80 -20.00 -32.05 -28.88
#